data_AF-A0A562IFY9-F1
#
_entry.id   AF-A0A562IFY9-F1
#
_cell.length_a   1.000
_cell.length_b   1.000
_cell.length_c   1.000
_cell.angle_alpha   90.00
_cell.angle_beta   90.00
_cell.angle_gamma   90.00
#
_symmetry.space_group_name_H-M   'P 1'
#
loop_
_entity.id
_entity.type
_entity.pdbx_description
1 polymer ?
#
loop_
_entity_poly.entity_id
_entity_poly.type
_entity_poly.pdbx_seq_one_letter_code
_entity_poly.pdbx_strand_id
1 'polypeptide(L)'
;MGSRCPACPAYGCAPWPTCSPTPPRRASSCKGARWALRKNPGRLSDTQKATLASIQATNRPLYRAYLLKEQFRELIKIKGEDGKLLLAAWLRWAARSKIPAMAKVAKKIRRHLPELHNTLDSGLSNARVEATNTHLRVLTRRAYGYHSPDALIAIADLTRGGLCPPLPGR
;
A
#
# COMPACT_ATOMS: atom_id res chain seq x y z
N MET A 1 -38.63 -1.80 16.37
CA MET A 1 -38.37 -3.19 16.78
C MET A 1 -37.61 -3.87 15.64
N GLY A 2 -36.33 -4.16 15.86
CA GLY A 2 -35.42 -4.63 14.79
C GLY A 2 -35.76 -6.04 14.32
N SER A 3 -35.86 -6.21 13.01
CA SER A 3 -35.95 -7.50 12.34
C SER A 3 -34.63 -8.27 12.47
N ARG A 4 -34.74 -9.55 12.81
CA ARG A 4 -33.64 -10.49 13.01
C ARG A 4 -33.03 -10.86 11.65
N CYS A 5 -31.70 -10.90 11.56
CA CYS A 5 -30.99 -11.47 10.42
C CYS A 5 -31.24 -12.98 10.34
N PRO A 6 -31.73 -13.52 9.21
CA PRO A 6 -32.00 -14.94 9.05
C PRO A 6 -30.80 -15.64 8.38
N ALA A 7 -29.67 -15.76 9.08
CA ALA A 7 -28.56 -16.62 8.67
C ALA A 7 -27.48 -16.70 9.77
N CYS A 8 -27.70 -17.56 10.77
CA CYS A 8 -26.61 -18.07 11.59
C CYS A 8 -26.89 -19.57 11.79
N PRO A 9 -26.11 -20.47 11.17
CA PRO A 9 -26.12 -21.86 11.59
C PRO A 9 -25.51 -21.93 12.99
N ALA A 10 -26.19 -22.65 13.88
CA ALA A 10 -25.63 -23.06 15.15
C ALA A 10 -24.42 -23.97 14.86
N TYR A 11 -23.22 -23.53 15.23
CA TYR A 11 -22.03 -24.29 15.65
C TYR A 11 -20.80 -23.39 15.44
N GLY A 12 -20.04 -23.21 16.51
CA GLY A 12 -19.16 -22.06 16.72
C GLY A 12 -17.99 -21.92 15.73
N CYS A 13 -17.68 -20.67 15.42
CA CYS A 13 -16.38 -20.20 14.97
C CYS A 13 -16.15 -18.81 15.57
N ALA A 14 -14.95 -18.60 16.11
CA ALA A 14 -14.55 -17.48 16.96
C ALA A 14 -14.83 -16.08 16.37
N PRO A 15 -15.11 -15.06 17.22
CA PRO A 15 -15.31 -13.70 16.75
C PRO A 15 -13.98 -13.12 16.25
N TRP A 16 -13.93 -12.79 14.97
CA TRP A 16 -12.89 -11.92 14.41
C TRP A 16 -12.84 -10.62 15.23
N PRO A 17 -11.67 -10.21 15.76
CA PRO A 17 -11.60 -8.96 16.47
C PRO A 17 -11.67 -7.82 15.44
N THR A 18 -12.57 -6.87 15.69
CA THR A 18 -12.66 -5.51 15.13
C THR A 18 -13.48 -5.28 13.85
N CYS A 19 -14.77 -5.66 13.87
CA CYS A 19 -15.79 -4.77 13.31
C CYS A 19 -16.06 -3.65 14.32
N SER A 20 -15.17 -2.65 14.39
CA SER A 20 -15.49 -1.41 15.09
C SER A 20 -16.58 -0.67 14.30
N PRO A 21 -17.71 -0.29 14.92
CA PRO A 21 -18.76 0.43 14.22
C PRO A 21 -18.23 1.80 13.79
N THR A 22 -18.07 2.00 12.49
CA THR A 22 -17.76 3.32 11.93
C THR A 22 -18.90 4.28 12.27
N PRO A 23 -18.61 5.49 12.81
CA PRO A 23 -19.65 6.46 13.12
C PRO A 23 -20.39 6.87 11.83
N PRO A 24 -21.72 7.06 11.88
CA PRO A 24 -22.51 7.28 10.67
C PRO A 24 -22.35 8.70 10.10
N ARG A 25 -22.31 8.76 8.76
CA ARG A 25 -22.71 9.86 7.86
C ARG A 25 -21.83 11.14 7.78
N ARG A 26 -20.76 11.03 6.97
CA ARG A 26 -20.33 12.03 5.93
C ARG A 26 -19.91 11.37 4.60
N ALA A 27 -20.31 10.13 4.36
CA ALA A 27 -19.84 9.36 3.20
C ALA A 27 -20.62 9.65 1.91
N SER A 28 -21.86 10.17 2.01
CA SER A 28 -22.71 10.43 0.84
C SER A 28 -22.20 11.57 -0.05
N SER A 29 -21.55 12.58 0.52
CA SER A 29 -21.02 13.74 -0.22
C SER A 29 -19.74 13.45 -1.01
N CYS A 30 -19.09 12.31 -0.77
CA CYS A 30 -17.86 11.90 -1.46
C CYS A 30 -18.07 10.69 -2.38
N LYS A 31 -19.33 10.35 -2.71
CA LYS A 31 -19.66 9.24 -3.60
C LYS A 31 -19.09 9.55 -5.00
N GLY A 32 -18.32 8.62 -5.57
CA GLY A 32 -17.61 8.84 -6.85
C GLY A 32 -16.23 9.51 -6.76
N ALA A 33 -15.83 10.06 -5.61
CA ALA A 33 -14.56 10.77 -5.44
C ALA A 33 -13.30 9.87 -5.40
N ARG A 34 -13.47 8.55 -5.28
CA ARG A 34 -12.38 7.58 -5.12
C ARG A 34 -11.31 7.71 -6.20
N TRP A 35 -11.72 7.87 -7.46
CA TRP A 35 -10.77 7.94 -8.58
C TRP A 35 -10.04 9.28 -8.63
N ALA A 36 -10.71 10.38 -8.28
CA ALA A 36 -10.12 11.70 -8.18
C ALA A 36 -9.02 11.74 -7.08
N LEU A 37 -9.26 11.06 -5.95
CA LEU A 37 -8.28 10.96 -4.86
C LEU A 37 -7.13 9.98 -5.13
N ARG A 38 -7.33 8.97 -5.99
CA ARG A 38 -6.37 7.87 -6.21
C ARG A 38 -5.42 8.13 -7.38
N LYS A 39 -5.88 8.73 -8.47
CA LYS A 39 -5.05 8.96 -9.66
C LYS A 39 -3.93 9.96 -9.39
N ASN A 40 -2.87 9.89 -10.19
CA ASN A 40 -1.81 10.89 -10.21
C ASN A 40 -2.39 12.25 -10.69
N PRO A 41 -2.10 13.37 -10.02
CA PRO A 41 -2.50 14.72 -10.40
C PRO A 41 -2.40 15.03 -11.91
N GLY A 42 -1.27 14.66 -12.54
CA GLY A 42 -1.05 14.91 -13.97
C GLY A 42 -1.92 14.07 -14.92
N ARG A 43 -2.71 13.12 -14.41
CA ARG A 43 -3.61 12.23 -15.17
C ARG A 43 -5.08 12.38 -14.79
N LEU A 44 -5.43 13.45 -14.06
CA LEU A 44 -6.81 13.74 -13.69
C LEU A 44 -7.57 14.33 -14.88
N SER A 45 -8.76 13.81 -15.16
CA SER A 45 -9.70 14.48 -16.05
C SER A 45 -10.23 15.77 -15.41
N ASP A 46 -10.78 16.69 -16.19
CA ASP A 46 -11.28 17.96 -15.66
C ASP A 46 -12.44 17.76 -14.69
N THR A 47 -13.30 16.76 -14.94
CA THR A 47 -14.34 16.33 -14.00
C THR A 47 -13.76 15.86 -12.65
N GLN A 48 -12.61 15.17 -12.68
CA GLN A 48 -11.93 14.71 -11.46
C GLN A 48 -11.23 15.87 -10.73
N LYS A 49 -10.67 16.84 -11.46
CA LYS A 49 -10.13 18.08 -10.87
C LYS A 49 -11.23 18.87 -10.18
N ALA A 50 -12.39 19.04 -10.83
CA ALA A 50 -13.56 19.69 -10.24
C ALA A 50 -14.04 18.95 -8.98
N THR A 51 -14.01 17.61 -9.00
CA THR A 51 -14.31 16.80 -7.81
C THR A 51 -13.33 17.07 -6.67
N LEU A 52 -12.02 17.17 -6.95
CA LEU A 52 -11.02 17.52 -5.92
C LEU A 52 -11.23 18.94 -5.37
N ALA A 53 -11.55 19.92 -6.23
CA ALA A 53 -11.87 21.28 -5.80
C ALA A 53 -13.10 21.30 -4.87
N SER A 54 -14.14 20.53 -5.20
CA SER A 54 -15.30 20.35 -4.33
C SER A 54 -14.94 19.72 -2.98
N ILE A 55 -14.05 18.70 -2.97
CA ILE A 55 -13.56 18.09 -1.72
C ILE A 55 -12.76 19.10 -0.89
N GLN A 56 -11.95 19.96 -1.51
CA GLN A 56 -11.21 21.01 -0.83
C GLN A 56 -12.16 21.98 -0.10
N ALA A 57 -13.26 22.37 -0.76
CA ALA A 57 -14.27 23.24 -0.17
C ALA A 57 -15.09 22.55 0.93
N THR A 58 -15.45 21.27 0.72
CA THR A 58 -16.46 20.58 1.55
C THR A 58 -15.86 19.75 2.69
N ASN A 59 -14.68 19.16 2.49
CA ASN A 59 -14.07 18.23 3.43
C ASN A 59 -12.54 18.46 3.55
N ARG A 60 -12.18 19.49 4.32
CA ARG A 60 -10.79 19.85 4.61
C ARG A 60 -9.93 18.70 5.15
N PRO A 61 -10.40 17.84 6.09
CA PRO A 61 -9.63 16.68 6.52
C PRO A 61 -9.29 15.70 5.39
N LEU A 62 -10.24 15.40 4.52
CA LEU A 62 -10.03 14.50 3.38
C LEU A 62 -9.05 15.10 2.36
N TYR A 63 -9.19 16.39 2.07
CA TYR A 63 -8.25 17.09 1.20
C TYR A 63 -6.84 17.13 1.78
N ARG A 64 -6.69 17.35 3.09
CA ARG A 64 -5.39 17.29 3.77
C ARG A 64 -4.76 15.89 3.68
N ALA A 65 -5.54 14.83 3.85
CA ALA A 65 -5.07 13.47 3.66
C ALA A 65 -4.57 13.23 2.21
N TYR A 66 -5.29 13.78 1.23
CA TYR A 66 -4.89 13.74 -0.18
C TYR A 66 -3.54 14.45 -0.41
N LEU A 67 -3.36 15.65 0.14
CA LEU A 67 -2.08 16.39 0.03
C LEU A 67 -0.93 15.62 0.67
N LEU A 68 -1.12 15.05 1.86
CA LEU A 68 -0.10 14.21 2.52
C LEU A 68 0.30 13.03 1.63
N LYS A 69 -0.67 12.36 1.01
CA LYS A 69 -0.42 11.25 0.09
C LYS A 69 0.37 11.70 -1.15
N GLU A 70 -0.03 12.81 -1.78
CA GLU A 70 0.65 13.32 -2.98
C GLU A 70 2.06 13.83 -2.69
N GLN A 71 2.26 14.54 -1.58
CA GLN A 71 3.59 14.97 -1.17
C GLN A 71 4.51 13.78 -0.92
N PHE A 72 4.02 12.73 -0.24
CA PHE A 72 4.83 11.53 -0.01
C PHE A 72 5.20 10.82 -1.32
N ARG A 73 4.31 10.85 -2.31
CA ARG A 73 4.58 10.26 -3.64
C ARG A 73 5.70 10.99 -4.38
N GLU A 74 5.75 12.31 -4.32
CA GLU A 74 6.84 13.08 -4.94
C GLU A 74 8.13 13.00 -4.13
N LEU A 75 8.03 13.09 -2.80
CA LEU A 75 9.14 12.96 -1.85
C LEU A 75 10.05 11.76 -2.16
N ILE A 76 9.48 10.56 -2.32
CA ILE A 76 10.26 9.32 -2.48
C ILE A 76 11.14 9.32 -3.74
N LYS A 77 10.81 10.17 -4.73
CA LYS A 77 11.61 10.33 -5.94
C LYS A 77 12.88 11.12 -5.70
N ILE A 78 12.88 12.04 -4.72
CA ILE A 78 14.02 12.88 -4.37
C ILE A 78 15.00 12.04 -3.55
N LYS A 79 16.26 11.97 -3.97
CA LYS A 79 17.29 11.09 -3.40
C LYS A 79 18.27 11.87 -2.51
N GLY A 80 19.07 11.12 -1.74
CA GLY A 80 20.08 11.68 -0.84
C GLY A 80 19.48 12.53 0.29
N GLU A 81 20.28 13.50 0.76
CA GLU A 81 19.97 14.30 1.95
C GLU A 81 18.72 15.17 1.79
N ASP A 82 18.46 15.73 0.61
CA ASP A 82 17.24 16.51 0.36
C ASP A 82 15.98 15.66 0.58
N GLY A 83 16.01 14.41 0.12
CA GLY A 83 14.92 13.45 0.35
C GLY A 83 14.72 13.16 1.83
N LYS A 84 15.79 13.02 2.61
CA LYS A 84 15.74 12.78 4.06
C LYS A 84 15.17 13.99 4.81
N LEU A 85 15.59 15.20 4.46
CA LEU A 85 15.09 16.44 5.05
C LEU A 85 13.60 16.62 4.78
N LEU A 86 13.17 16.40 3.54
CA LEU A 86 11.76 16.47 3.16
C LEU A 86 10.94 15.35 3.85
N LEU A 87 11.51 14.15 4.03
CA LEU A 87 10.84 13.04 4.73
C LEU A 87 10.63 13.39 6.20
N ALA A 88 11.62 13.99 6.86
CA ALA A 88 11.52 14.46 8.23
C ALA A 88 10.44 15.56 8.37
N ALA A 89 10.39 16.52 7.43
CA ALA A 89 9.34 17.53 7.37
C ALA A 89 7.95 16.91 7.18
N TRP A 90 7.81 15.95 6.26
CA TRP A 90 6.57 15.24 6.00
C TRP A 90 6.10 14.45 7.23
N LEU A 91 6.99 13.74 7.91
CA LEU A 91 6.67 12.98 9.13
C LEU A 91 6.19 13.88 10.28
N ARG A 92 6.73 15.11 10.37
CA ARG A 92 6.27 16.12 11.32
C ARG A 92 4.86 16.60 10.97
N TRP A 93 4.56 16.83 9.68
CA TRP A 93 3.23 17.24 9.24
C TRP A 93 2.19 16.15 9.40
N ALA A 94 2.49 14.93 8.97
CA ALA A 94 1.61 13.76 9.06
C ALA A 94 1.19 13.46 10.50
N ALA A 95 2.13 13.53 11.45
CA ALA A 95 1.85 13.31 12.87
C ALA A 95 0.92 14.38 13.48
N ARG A 96 1.03 15.64 13.05
CA ARG A 96 0.20 16.77 13.56
C ARG A 96 -1.05 17.05 12.72
N SER A 97 -1.31 16.23 11.70
CA SER A 97 -2.40 16.44 10.74
C SER A 97 -3.81 16.36 11.33
N LYS A 98 -3.93 15.84 12.57
CA LYS A 98 -5.20 15.46 13.24
C LYS A 98 -6.00 14.39 12.47
N ILE A 99 -5.31 13.57 11.68
CA ILE A 99 -5.90 12.47 10.91
C ILE A 99 -5.31 11.15 11.43
N PRO A 100 -6.05 10.35 12.22
CA PRO A 100 -5.52 9.16 12.88
C PRO A 100 -4.85 8.17 11.90
N ALA A 101 -5.42 8.00 10.71
CA ALA A 101 -4.86 7.15 9.66
C ALA A 101 -3.46 7.63 9.20
N MET A 102 -3.26 8.93 9.02
CA MET A 102 -1.97 9.50 8.60
C MET A 102 -0.95 9.47 9.72
N ALA A 103 -1.36 9.71 10.97
CA ALA A 103 -0.50 9.55 12.13
C ALA A 103 -0.02 8.08 12.28
N LYS A 104 -0.89 7.10 12.03
CA LYS A 104 -0.53 5.67 12.02
C LYS A 104 0.51 5.35 10.94
N VAL A 105 0.34 5.89 9.73
CA VAL A 105 1.32 5.74 8.64
C VAL A 105 2.66 6.37 9.03
N ALA A 106 2.67 7.59 9.56
CA ALA A 106 3.89 8.24 10.03
C ALA A 106 4.61 7.42 11.11
N LYS A 107 3.87 6.84 12.07
CA LYS A 107 4.43 5.95 13.09
C LYS A 107 5.05 4.70 12.47
N LYS A 108 4.41 4.09 11.47
CA LYS A 108 4.96 2.93 10.76
C LYS A 108 6.23 3.29 10.00
N ILE A 109 6.24 4.41 9.28
CA ILE A 109 7.42 4.89 8.55
C ILE A 109 8.59 5.14 9.50
N ARG A 110 8.35 5.78 10.66
CA ARG A 110 9.41 5.99 11.66
C ARG A 110 10.07 4.69 12.15
N ARG A 111 9.33 3.59 12.22
CA ARG A 111 9.88 2.28 12.60
C ARG A 111 10.84 1.71 11.56
N HIS A 112 10.67 2.10 10.29
CA HIS A 112 11.48 1.65 9.16
C HIS A 112 12.28 2.80 8.54
N LEU A 113 12.61 3.81 9.35
CA LEU A 113 13.30 5.00 8.88
C LEU A 113 14.72 4.69 8.36
N PRO A 114 15.52 3.82 9.01
CA PRO A 114 16.82 3.42 8.48
C PRO A 114 16.73 2.82 7.07
N GLU A 115 15.78 1.92 6.83
CA GLU A 115 15.59 1.27 5.53
C GLU A 115 15.13 2.26 4.46
N LEU A 116 14.27 3.22 4.83
CA LEU A 116 13.90 4.31 3.93
C LEU A 116 15.11 5.20 3.60
N HIS A 117 15.94 5.58 4.57
CA HIS A 117 17.15 6.36 4.31
C HIS A 117 18.08 5.61 3.35
N ASN A 118 18.31 4.32 3.57
CA ASN A 118 19.10 3.49 2.65
C ASN A 118 18.50 3.45 1.24
N THR A 119 17.17 3.47 1.11
CA THR A 119 16.47 3.54 -0.19
C THR A 119 16.63 4.90 -0.87
N LEU A 120 16.70 5.98 -0.09
CA LEU A 120 16.98 7.33 -0.59
C LEU A 120 18.43 7.50 -1.00
N ASP A 121 19.37 6.85 -0.31
CA ASP A 121 20.80 6.90 -0.60
C ASP A 121 21.19 6.02 -1.79
N SER A 122 20.70 4.78 -1.82
CA SER A 122 21.06 3.82 -2.87
C SER A 122 20.38 4.09 -4.21
N GLY A 123 19.28 4.85 -4.22
CA GLY A 123 18.48 5.11 -5.42
C GLY A 123 17.82 3.86 -6.03
N LEU A 124 17.89 2.70 -5.35
CA LEU A 124 17.39 1.44 -5.88
C LEU A 124 15.87 1.50 -6.09
N SER A 125 15.44 0.98 -7.24
CA SER A 125 14.02 0.80 -7.53
C SER A 125 13.58 -0.60 -7.14
N ASN A 126 12.30 -0.74 -6.81
CA ASN A 126 11.70 -2.05 -6.55
C ASN A 126 11.60 -2.93 -7.81
N ALA A 127 12.00 -2.45 -9.00
CA ALA A 127 11.80 -3.14 -10.27
C ALA A 127 12.36 -4.57 -10.28
N ARG A 128 13.57 -4.79 -9.73
CA ARG A 128 14.20 -6.12 -9.65
C ARG A 128 13.43 -7.08 -8.73
N VAL A 129 12.96 -6.57 -7.60
CA VAL A 129 12.17 -7.34 -6.63
C VAL A 129 10.80 -7.67 -7.22
N GLU A 130 10.13 -6.71 -7.86
CA GLU A 130 8.83 -6.92 -8.52
C GLU A 130 8.92 -7.90 -9.70
N ALA A 131 9.99 -7.82 -10.50
CA ALA A 131 10.26 -8.81 -11.54
C ALA A 131 10.37 -10.21 -10.92
N THR A 132 11.16 -10.36 -9.86
CA THR A 132 11.30 -11.63 -9.15
C THR A 132 9.96 -12.13 -8.59
N ASN A 133 9.19 -11.28 -7.92
CA ASN A 133 7.86 -11.61 -7.42
C ASN A 133 6.90 -12.04 -8.54
N THR A 134 7.00 -11.41 -9.72
CA THR A 134 6.20 -11.76 -10.89
C THR A 134 6.57 -13.16 -11.41
N HIS A 135 7.86 -13.46 -11.51
CA HIS A 135 8.35 -14.78 -11.88
C HIS A 135 7.90 -15.86 -10.88
N LEU A 136 8.05 -15.60 -9.58
CA LEU A 136 7.60 -16.53 -8.53
C LEU A 136 6.10 -16.81 -8.65
N ARG A 137 5.27 -15.78 -8.89
CA ARG A 137 3.82 -15.96 -9.11
C ARG A 137 3.48 -16.79 -10.36
N VAL A 138 4.35 -16.80 -11.36
CA VAL A 138 4.18 -17.68 -12.53
C VAL A 138 4.58 -19.11 -12.17
N LEU A 139 5.68 -19.30 -11.44
CA LEU A 139 6.11 -20.61 -10.95
C LEU A 139 5.05 -21.24 -10.03
N THR A 140 4.48 -20.49 -9.09
CA THR A 140 3.40 -20.98 -8.23
C THR A 140 2.20 -21.48 -9.02
N ARG A 141 1.86 -20.83 -10.14
CA ARG A 141 0.77 -21.28 -11.03
C ARG A 141 1.12 -22.56 -11.80
N ARG A 142 2.39 -22.78 -12.11
CA ARG A 142 2.85 -24.03 -12.76
C ARG A 142 2.98 -25.19 -11.77
N ALA A 143 3.21 -24.87 -10.50
CA ALA A 143 3.36 -25.84 -9.42
C ALA A 143 2.03 -26.44 -8.91
N TYR A 144 0.88 -26.05 -9.47
CA TYR A 144 -0.38 -26.73 -9.20
C TYR A 144 -0.25 -28.20 -9.60
N GLY A 145 -0.43 -29.12 -8.64
CA GLY A 145 -0.24 -30.56 -8.83
C GLY A 145 1.07 -31.12 -8.26
N TYR A 146 1.95 -30.29 -7.72
CA TYR A 146 3.10 -30.80 -6.95
C TYR A 146 2.65 -31.41 -5.63
N HIS A 147 3.27 -32.54 -5.28
CA HIS A 147 3.00 -33.25 -4.04
C HIS A 147 3.53 -32.52 -2.79
N SER A 148 4.57 -31.68 -2.95
CA SER A 148 5.15 -30.88 -1.87
C SER A 148 5.58 -29.48 -2.34
N PRO A 149 5.68 -28.50 -1.43
CA PRO A 149 6.21 -27.16 -1.74
C PRO A 149 7.70 -27.16 -2.07
N ASP A 150 8.45 -28.19 -1.69
CA ASP A 150 9.91 -28.29 -1.92
C ASP A 150 10.24 -28.26 -3.41
N ALA A 151 9.42 -28.89 -4.23
CA ALA A 151 9.58 -28.86 -5.68
C ALA A 151 9.44 -27.45 -6.26
N LEU A 152 8.53 -26.63 -5.71
CA LEU A 152 8.39 -25.22 -6.11
C LEU A 152 9.61 -24.39 -5.65
N ILE A 153 10.08 -24.62 -4.41
CA ILE A 153 11.26 -23.93 -3.86
C ILE A 153 12.50 -24.25 -4.72
N ALA A 154 12.74 -25.52 -5.03
CA ALA A 154 13.87 -25.96 -5.85
C ALA A 154 13.87 -25.30 -7.24
N ILE A 155 12.71 -25.22 -7.91
CA ILE A 155 12.61 -24.55 -9.21
C ILE A 155 12.80 -23.03 -9.08
N ALA A 156 12.28 -22.41 -8.01
CA ALA A 156 12.51 -21.00 -7.74
C ALA A 156 14.00 -20.71 -7.52
N ASP A 157 14.70 -21.53 -6.74
CA ASP A 157 16.13 -21.35 -6.48
C ASP A 157 16.98 -21.59 -7.73
N LEU A 158 16.65 -22.61 -8.54
CA LEU A 158 17.33 -22.88 -9.81
C LEU A 158 17.18 -21.73 -10.81
N THR A 159 16.00 -21.08 -10.86
CA THR A 159 15.70 -20.04 -11.86
C THR A 159 16.00 -18.62 -11.39
N ARG A 160 15.92 -18.36 -10.07
CA ARG A 160 16.03 -17.01 -9.48
C ARG A 160 17.08 -16.89 -8.38
N GLY A 161 17.48 -17.99 -7.74
CA GLY A 161 18.42 -18.01 -6.61
C GLY A 161 19.89 -17.92 -7.00
N GLY A 162 20.22 -18.00 -8.28
CA GLY A 162 21.62 -17.96 -8.76
C GLY A 162 22.39 -19.24 -8.47
N LEU A 163 21.69 -20.34 -8.15
CA LEU A 163 22.30 -21.65 -8.04
C LEU A 163 22.78 -22.10 -9.42
N CYS A 164 24.07 -22.42 -9.52
CA CYS A 164 24.69 -23.03 -10.70
C CYS A 164 25.14 -24.45 -10.35
N PRO A 165 24.22 -25.41 -10.15
CA PRO A 165 24.62 -26.79 -9.94
C PRO A 165 25.34 -27.32 -11.19
N PRO A 166 26.38 -28.16 -11.03
CA PRO A 166 27.01 -28.81 -12.17
C PRO A 166 25.97 -29.63 -12.93
N LEU A 167 25.92 -29.45 -14.24
CA LEU A 167 24.96 -30.17 -15.09
C LEU A 167 25.37 -31.64 -15.17
N PRO A 168 24.45 -32.60 -15.02
CA PRO A 168 24.78 -34.00 -15.15
C PRO A 168 25.26 -34.29 -16.58
N GLY A 169 26.50 -34.75 -16.73
CA GLY A 169 27.07 -35.20 -18.00
C GLY A 169 27.90 -34.18 -18.80
N ARG A 170 28.43 -33.13 -18.17
CA ARG A 170 29.51 -32.29 -18.73
C ARG A 170 30.66 -32.15 -17.75
#